data_AF-A0A9D9MF97-F1
#
_entry.id   AF-A0A9D9MF97-F1
#
_cell.length_a   1.000
_cell.length_b   1.000
_cell.length_c   1.000
_cell.angle_alpha   90.00
_cell.angle_beta   90.00
_cell.angle_gamma   90.00
#
_symmetry.space_group_name_H-M   'P 1'
#
loop_
_entity.id
_entity.type
_entity.pdbx_description
1 polymer ?
#
loop_
_entity_poly.entity_id
_entity_poly.type
_entity_poly.pdbx_seq_one_letter_code
_entity_poly.pdbx_strand_id
1 'polypeptide(L)'
;MTGTVQMNMPDPRDVSALTTLVQRIVNESGNPMDFDALAWTTHWLDRPLPALGGARPAEYMATSEGRALVETLVMRMQSGAYS
;
A
#
# COMPACT_ATOMS: atom_id res chain seq x y z
N MET A 1 16.18 -24.98 -12.83
CA MET A 1 16.34 -23.86 -11.89
C MET A 1 15.02 -23.11 -11.86
N THR A 2 14.07 -23.57 -11.05
CA THR A 2 12.79 -22.88 -10.88
C THR A 2 12.80 -22.40 -9.45
N GLY A 3 13.38 -21.22 -9.24
CA GLY A 3 13.25 -20.53 -7.97
C GLY A 3 11.76 -20.25 -7.80
N THR A 4 11.12 -20.97 -6.89
CA THR A 4 9.85 -20.55 -6.31
C THR A 4 10.08 -19.12 -5.83
N VAL A 5 9.60 -18.14 -6.59
CA VAL A 5 9.39 -16.79 -6.07
C VAL A 5 8.54 -17.02 -4.83
N GLN A 6 9.15 -16.96 -3.65
CA GLN A 6 8.37 -16.95 -2.43
C GLN A 6 7.36 -15.84 -2.64
N MET A 7 6.07 -16.18 -2.61
CA MET A 7 5.02 -15.19 -2.49
C MET A 7 5.33 -14.46 -1.20
N ASN A 8 6.09 -13.36 -1.30
CA ASN A 8 6.43 -12.47 -0.21
C ASN A 8 5.15 -11.70 0.10
N MET A 9 4.18 -12.43 0.64
CA MET A 9 2.93 -11.87 1.08
C MET A 9 3.26 -11.02 2.29
N PRO A 10 2.95 -9.71 2.27
CA PRO A 10 3.19 -8.85 3.40
C PRO A 10 2.53 -9.44 4.65
N ASP A 11 3.18 -9.27 5.81
CA ASP A 11 2.62 -9.74 7.08
C ASP A 11 1.20 -9.15 7.25
N PRO A 12 0.19 -9.95 7.61
CA PRO A 12 -1.19 -9.47 7.77
C PRO A 12 -1.33 -8.27 8.73
N ARG A 13 -0.44 -8.16 9.72
CA ARG A 13 -0.41 -7.04 10.67
C ARG A 13 0.03 -5.75 9.99
N ASP A 14 1.04 -5.82 9.12
CA ASP A 14 1.53 -4.68 8.36
C ASP A 14 0.47 -4.21 7.34
N VAL A 15 -0.23 -5.16 6.69
CA VAL A 15 -1.36 -4.84 5.81
C VAL A 15 -2.50 -4.16 6.59
N SER A 16 -2.81 -4.64 7.79
CA SER A 16 -3.83 -4.04 8.67
C SER A 16 -3.44 -2.62 9.12
N ALA A 17 -2.16 -2.39 9.40
CA ALA A 17 -1.65 -1.07 9.77
C ALA A 17 -1.80 -0.08 8.60
N LEU A 18 -1.41 -0.51 7.40
CA LEU A 18 -1.56 0.30 6.19
C LEU A 18 -3.04 0.58 5.87
N THR A 19 -3.91 -0.42 6.03
CA THR A 19 -5.36 -0.26 5.85
C THR A 19 -5.93 0.78 6.81
N THR A 20 -5.47 0.79 8.06
CA THR A 20 -5.87 1.80 9.06
C THR A 20 -5.42 3.20 8.65
N LEU A 21 -4.21 3.35 8.08
CA LEU A 21 -3.72 4.60 7.53
C LEU A 21 -4.58 5.08 6.35
N VAL A 22 -4.89 4.20 5.40
CA VAL A 22 -5.75 4.50 4.25
C VAL A 22 -7.13 4.97 4.70
N GLN A 23 -7.76 4.25 5.63
CA GLN A 23 -9.06 4.63 6.18
C GLN A 23 -9.02 6.02 6.82
N ARG A 24 -7.96 6.32 7.58
CA ARG A 24 -7.77 7.66 8.18
C ARG A 24 -7.72 8.73 7.09
N ILE A 25 -6.89 8.54 6.06
CA ILE A 25 -6.73 9.50 4.96
C ILE A 25 -8.07 9.73 4.24
N VAL A 26 -8.83 8.67 3.95
CA VAL A 26 -10.13 8.79 3.28
C VAL A 26 -11.14 9.51 4.16
N ASN A 27 -11.17 9.22 5.46
CA ASN A 27 -12.03 9.93 6.42
C ASN A 27 -11.68 11.43 6.50
N GLU A 28 -10.40 11.77 6.46
CA GLU A 28 -9.93 13.17 6.47
C GLU A 28 -10.21 13.89 5.14
N SER A 29 -10.31 13.15 4.03
CA SER A 29 -10.44 13.71 2.67
C SER A 29 -11.90 13.89 2.21
N GLY A 30 -12.90 13.43 2.96
CA GLY A 30 -14.31 13.63 2.60
C GLY A 30 -15.26 12.56 3.15
N ASN A 31 -16.10 12.01 2.27
CA ASN A 31 -17.12 11.02 2.64
C ASN A 31 -16.64 9.59 2.36
N PRO A 32 -16.37 8.76 3.39
CA PRO A 32 -15.92 7.38 3.25
C PRO A 32 -17.05 6.38 2.92
N MET A 33 -18.30 6.83 2.69
CA MET A 33 -19.40 5.91 2.38
C MET A 33 -19.02 4.95 1.25
N ASP A 34 -19.26 3.66 1.49
CA ASP A 34 -18.99 2.54 0.60
C ASP A 34 -17.52 2.31 0.21
N PHE A 35 -16.57 2.99 0.87
CA PHE A 35 -15.14 2.74 0.65
C PHE A 35 -14.64 1.56 1.50
N ASP A 36 -14.26 0.47 0.84
CA ASP A 36 -13.58 -0.67 1.46
C ASP A 36 -12.07 -0.44 1.47
N ALA A 37 -11.54 0.04 2.59
CA ALA A 37 -10.12 0.30 2.76
C ALA A 37 -9.26 -0.97 2.66
N LEU A 38 -9.75 -2.13 3.10
CA LEU A 38 -8.98 -3.37 3.08
C LEU A 38 -8.87 -3.89 1.63
N ALA A 39 -9.99 -3.92 0.91
CA ALA A 39 -10.01 -4.30 -0.49
C ALA A 39 -9.16 -3.34 -1.34
N TRP A 40 -9.25 -2.03 -1.08
CA TRP A 40 -8.40 -1.05 -1.75
C TRP A 40 -6.91 -1.29 -1.45
N THR A 41 -6.55 -1.49 -0.19
CA THR A 41 -5.14 -1.64 0.24
C THR A 41 -4.51 -2.90 -0.36
N THR A 42 -5.21 -4.04 -0.25
CA THR A 42 -4.71 -5.32 -0.79
C THR A 42 -4.50 -5.28 -2.30
N HIS A 43 -5.45 -4.69 -3.02
CA HIS A 43 -5.35 -4.53 -4.46
C HIS A 43 -4.28 -3.50 -4.87
N TRP A 44 -4.14 -2.41 -4.14
CA TRP A 44 -3.10 -1.41 -4.39
C TRP A 44 -1.69 -1.98 -4.17
N LEU A 45 -1.50 -2.80 -3.13
CA LEU A 45 -0.23 -3.46 -2.83
C LEU A 45 0.26 -4.39 -3.95
N ASP A 46 -0.66 -4.97 -4.75
CA ASP A 46 -0.33 -5.87 -5.86
C ASP A 46 -0.21 -5.17 -7.22
N ARG A 47 -0.42 -3.84 -7.27
CA ARG A 47 -0.28 -3.07 -8.51
C ARG A 47 1.14 -2.51 -8.69
N PRO A 48 1.78 -2.74 -9.85
CA PRO A 48 3.04 -2.07 -10.21
C PRO A 48 2.91 -0.55 -10.15
N LEU A 49 3.86 0.13 -9.49
CA LEU A 49 3.89 1.59 -9.43
C LEU A 49 5.06 2.17 -10.22
N PRO A 50 4.84 3.18 -11.08
CA PRO A 50 5.92 3.91 -11.75
C PRO A 50 6.93 4.53 -10.77
N ALA A 51 6.45 5.02 -9.62
CA ALA A 51 7.27 5.59 -8.55
C ALA A 51 8.26 4.59 -7.92
N LEU A 52 8.00 3.29 -8.08
CA LEU A 52 8.87 2.20 -7.64
C LEU A 52 9.60 1.52 -8.81
N GLY A 53 9.70 2.20 -9.96
CA GLY A 53 10.31 1.63 -11.17
C GLY A 53 9.54 0.45 -11.75
N GLY A 54 8.22 0.34 -11.48
CA GLY A 54 7.38 -0.77 -11.92
C GLY A 54 7.30 -1.95 -10.94
N ALA A 55 7.92 -1.84 -9.75
CA ALA A 55 7.74 -2.84 -8.70
C ALA A 55 6.40 -2.68 -7.96
N ARG A 56 5.94 -3.75 -7.31
CA ARG A 56 4.73 -3.73 -6.47
C ARG A 56 5.07 -3.26 -5.06
N PRO A 57 4.24 -2.43 -4.41
CA PRO A 57 4.44 -2.03 -3.02
C PRO A 57 4.59 -3.21 -2.05
N ALA A 58 3.88 -4.32 -2.29
CA ALA A 58 3.99 -5.54 -1.49
C ALA A 58 5.43 -6.07 -1.35
N GLU A 59 6.28 -5.84 -2.36
CA GLU A 59 7.66 -6.31 -2.38
C GLU A 59 8.56 -5.56 -1.38
N TYR A 60 8.14 -4.37 -0.93
CA TYR A 60 8.86 -3.54 0.04
C TYR A 60 8.38 -3.73 1.48
N MET A 61 7.24 -4.38 1.68
CA MET A 61 6.59 -4.48 3.00
C MET A 61 7.31 -5.39 4.00
N ALA A 62 8.31 -6.17 3.56
CA ALA A 62 9.09 -7.06 4.43
C ALA A 62 10.07 -6.33 5.36
N THR A 63 10.40 -5.06 5.08
CA THR A 63 11.35 -4.28 5.88
C THR A 63 10.69 -3.06 6.50
N SER A 64 11.24 -2.55 7.62
CA SER A 64 10.79 -1.29 8.24
C SER A 64 10.89 -0.10 7.28
N GLU A 65 12.01 -0.03 6.57
CA GLU A 65 12.33 1.04 5.62
C GLU A 65 11.36 1.01 4.44
N GLY A 66 11.10 -0.18 3.90
CA GLY A 66 10.17 -0.36 2.80
C GLY A 66 8.72 -0.09 3.20
N ARG A 67 8.30 -0.46 4.42
CA ARG A 67 6.99 -0.07 4.97
C ARG A 67 6.85 1.45 5.07
N ALA A 68 7.84 2.14 5.61
CA ALA A 68 7.81 3.61 5.71
C ALA A 68 7.75 4.29 4.33
N LEU A 69 8.43 3.73 3.33
CA LEU A 69 8.32 4.18 1.94
C LEU A 69 6.88 4.01 1.40
N VAL A 70 6.28 2.83 1.62
CA VAL A 70 4.92 2.51 1.18
C VAL A 70 3.88 3.42 1.86
N GLU A 71 4.00 3.65 3.16
CA GLU A 71 3.15 4.61 3.91
C GLU A 71 3.28 6.03 3.34
N THR A 72 4.50 6.46 3.03
CA THR A 72 4.75 7.76 2.41
C THR A 72 4.07 7.90 1.05
N LEU A 73 4.07 6.84 0.24
CA LEU A 73 3.38 6.83 -1.06
C LEU A 73 1.87 6.99 -0.88
N VAL A 74 1.27 6.30 0.09
CA VAL A 74 -0.16 6.44 0.41
C VAL A 74 -0.49 7.85 0.90
N MET A 75 0.33 8.42 1.80
CA MET A 75 0.12 9.80 2.28
C MET A 75 0.21 10.84 1.15
N ARG A 76 1.07 10.64 0.16
CA ARG A 76 1.17 11.54 -1.01
C ARG A 76 -0.07 11.50 -1.91
N MET A 77 -0.85 10.42 -1.86
CA MET A 77 -2.13 10.35 -2.60
C MET A 77 -3.19 11.27 -2.00
N GLN A 78 -3.12 11.58 -0.70
CA GLN A 78 -4.03 12.52 -0.04
C GLN A 78 -3.94 13.94 -0.62
N SER A 79 -2.72 14.40 -0.93
CA SER A 79 -2.49 15.76 -1.41
C SER A 79 -2.69 15.93 -2.92
N GLY A 80 -3.05 14.87 -3.64
CA GLY A 80 -3.11 14.87 -5.10
C GLY A 80 -1.74 15.06 -5.77
N ALA A 81 -0.64 14.93 -5.02
CA ALA A 81 0.73 15.09 -5.50
C ALA A 81 1.24 13.83 -6.22
N TYR A 82 0.42 13.33 -7.15
CA TYR A 82 0.70 12.20 -8.02
C TYR A 82 0.55 12.68 -9.47
N SER A 83 1.50 13.51 -9.92
CA SER A 83 1.66 13.95 -11.32
C SER A 83 3.09 13.74 -11.77
#